data_AF-A0AAU6ZR99-F1
#
_entry.id   AF-A0AAU6ZR99-F1
#
_cell.length_a   1.000
_cell.length_b   1.000
_cell.length_c   1.000
_cell.angle_alpha   90.00
_cell.angle_beta   90.00
_cell.angle_gamma   90.00
#
_symmetry.space_group_name_H-M   'P 1'
#
loop_
_entity.id
_entity.type
_entity.pdbx_description
1 polymer ?
#
loop_
_entity_poly.entity_id
_entity_poly.type
_entity_poly.pdbx_seq_one_letter_code
_entity_poly.pdbx_strand_id
1 'polypeptide(L)'
;MGSEKFVVSHKPDVKRTYPNSELLVGDAVSTVTALKKHYPRDLMTMGSGKLVRQLHAAGLIDRYALLSRPEGTVRNSCGMI
;
A
#
# COMPACT_ATOMS: atom_id res chain seq x y z
N MET A 1 17.75 -2.90 10.90
CA MET A 1 17.44 -3.35 9.52
C MET A 1 16.06 -2.78 9.19
N GLY A 2 16.00 -1.81 8.28
CA GLY A 2 14.81 -0.97 8.08
C GLY A 2 13.67 -1.68 7.37
N SER A 3 12.46 -1.15 7.48
CA SER A 3 11.28 -1.62 6.75
C SER A 3 11.44 -1.35 5.26
N GLU A 4 11.23 -2.37 4.42
CA GLU A 4 11.20 -2.22 2.96
C GLU A 4 9.90 -1.53 2.54
N LYS A 5 10.00 -0.55 1.64
CA LYS A 5 8.87 0.27 1.21
C LYS A 5 8.57 0.04 -0.27
N PHE A 6 7.47 -0.61 -0.58
CA PHE A 6 7.04 -0.77 -1.98
C PHE A 6 6.22 0.43 -2.44
N VAL A 7 6.58 0.99 -3.60
CA VAL A 7 5.88 2.13 -4.21
C VAL A 7 5.34 1.67 -5.56
N VAL A 8 4.03 1.62 -5.71
CA VAL A 8 3.40 1.35 -7.01
C VAL A 8 3.23 2.65 -7.77
N SER A 9 3.68 2.69 -9.02
CA SER A 9 3.47 3.84 -9.91
C SER A 9 3.21 3.40 -11.34
N HIS A 10 2.30 4.09 -12.03
CA HIS A 10 2.13 3.94 -13.47
C HIS A 10 3.20 4.71 -14.28
N LYS A 11 3.96 5.60 -13.63
CA LYS A 11 5.04 6.37 -14.25
C LYS A 11 6.40 5.74 -13.91
N PRO A 12 7.20 5.33 -14.91
CA PRO A 12 8.50 4.71 -14.70
C PRO A 12 9.56 5.70 -14.18
N ASP A 13 9.38 7.00 -14.41
CA ASP A 13 10.36 8.04 -14.06
C ASP A 13 10.19 8.62 -12.63
N VAL A 14 9.53 7.89 -11.74
CA VAL A 14 9.36 8.35 -10.34
C VAL A 14 10.69 8.18 -9.60
N LYS A 15 11.40 9.31 -9.40
CA LYS A 15 12.63 9.35 -8.61
C LYS A 15 12.39 8.85 -7.19
N ARG A 16 13.27 7.93 -6.78
CA ARG A 16 13.24 7.26 -5.48
C ARG A 16 13.75 8.22 -4.42
N THR A 17 12.84 8.85 -3.71
CA THR A 17 13.16 9.87 -2.72
C THR A 17 13.38 9.32 -1.31
N TYR A 18 13.01 8.05 -1.05
CA TYR A 18 13.13 7.43 0.26
C TYR A 18 14.06 6.20 0.24
N PRO A 19 14.96 6.05 1.22
CA PRO A 19 15.81 4.86 1.36
C PRO A 19 14.97 3.59 1.58
N ASN A 20 15.49 2.43 1.18
CA ASN A 20 14.84 1.10 1.25
C ASN A 20 13.49 1.01 0.53
N SER A 21 13.23 1.88 -0.43
CA SER A 21 12.03 1.75 -1.25
C SER A 21 12.30 0.78 -2.41
N GLU A 22 11.29 0.04 -2.93
CA GLU A 22 11.25 -0.70 -4.24
C GLU A 22 10.12 -0.15 -5.16
N LEU A 23 10.39 0.17 -6.43
CA LEU A 23 9.43 0.84 -7.32
C LEU A 23 8.81 -0.23 -8.20
N LEU A 24 7.52 -0.47 -7.99
CA LEU A 24 6.74 -1.40 -8.76
C LEU A 24 6.02 -0.63 -9.86
N VAL A 25 6.55 -0.72 -11.07
CA VAL A 25 5.97 -0.04 -12.23
C VAL A 25 4.83 -0.87 -12.78
N GLY A 26 3.64 -0.27 -12.89
CA GLY A 26 2.47 -0.93 -13.47
C GLY A 26 1.20 -0.72 -12.66
N ASP A 27 0.20 -1.55 -12.93
CA ASP A 27 -1.05 -1.56 -12.18
C ASP A 27 -0.87 -2.09 -10.75
N ALA A 28 -1.54 -1.47 -9.79
CA ALA A 28 -1.45 -1.83 -8.38
C ALA A 28 -1.88 -3.26 -8.09
N VAL A 29 -2.93 -3.76 -8.72
CA VAL A 29 -3.42 -5.12 -8.48
C VAL A 29 -2.38 -6.12 -8.98
N SER A 30 -1.92 -5.96 -10.23
CA SER A 30 -0.95 -6.87 -10.84
C SER A 30 0.39 -6.89 -10.10
N THR A 31 0.92 -5.71 -9.77
CA THR A 31 2.21 -5.58 -9.11
C THR A 31 2.19 -6.09 -7.67
N VAL A 32 1.14 -5.77 -6.89
CA VAL A 32 0.99 -6.29 -5.52
C VAL A 32 0.73 -7.79 -5.52
N THR A 33 -0.01 -8.32 -6.50
CA THR A 33 -0.19 -9.78 -6.64
C THR A 33 1.13 -10.50 -6.88
N ALA A 34 1.97 -9.96 -7.78
CA ALA A 34 3.31 -10.50 -8.02
C ALA A 34 4.17 -10.40 -6.75
N LEU A 35 4.11 -9.28 -6.03
CA LEU A 35 4.83 -9.10 -4.78
C LEU A 35 4.41 -10.12 -3.72
N LYS A 36 3.10 -10.34 -3.50
CA LYS A 36 2.59 -11.34 -2.52
C LYS A 36 3.09 -12.77 -2.80
N LYS A 37 3.43 -13.13 -4.05
CA LYS A 37 3.95 -14.47 -4.37
C LYS A 37 5.39 -14.69 -3.89
N HIS A 38 6.18 -13.64 -3.83
CA HIS A 38 7.61 -13.72 -3.51
C HIS A 38 7.96 -13.12 -2.15
N TYR A 39 7.05 -12.32 -1.58
CA TYR A 39 7.26 -11.65 -0.30
C TYR A 39 6.71 -12.50 0.86
N PRO A 40 7.56 -13.01 1.76
CA PRO A 40 7.14 -13.95 2.81
C PRO A 40 6.51 -13.27 4.03
N ARG A 41 6.40 -11.94 4.04
CA ARG A 41 5.91 -11.15 5.19
C ARG A 41 4.58 -10.48 4.86
N ASP A 42 3.85 -10.09 5.89
CA ASP A 42 2.65 -9.28 5.74
C ASP A 42 2.98 -7.93 5.09
N LEU A 43 2.08 -7.49 4.19
CA LEU A 43 2.21 -6.24 3.46
C LEU A 43 1.24 -5.21 4.01
N MET A 44 1.82 -4.13 4.52
CA MET A 44 1.11 -2.96 5.03
C MET A 44 0.90 -1.92 3.93
N THR A 45 -0.31 -1.35 3.82
CA THR A 45 -0.55 -0.18 2.93
C THR A 45 -1.29 0.95 3.65
N MET A 46 -0.67 2.14 3.66
CA MET A 46 -1.29 3.36 4.19
C MET A 46 -2.22 4.06 3.17
N GLY A 47 -2.59 3.41 2.08
CA GLY A 47 -3.43 4.01 1.02
C GLY A 47 -2.65 4.94 0.08
N SER A 48 -3.24 5.61 -0.92
CA SER A 48 -4.53 6.30 -1.00
C SER A 48 -5.83 5.46 -0.95
N GLY A 49 -6.96 6.12 -0.66
CA GLY A 49 -8.29 5.48 -0.71
C GLY A 49 -8.64 4.86 -2.08
N LYS A 50 -8.08 5.37 -3.19
CA LYS A 50 -8.20 4.75 -4.51
C LYS A 50 -7.45 3.42 -4.58
N LEU A 51 -6.20 3.39 -4.11
CA LEU A 51 -5.38 2.18 -4.05
C LEU A 51 -6.05 1.09 -3.20
N VAL A 52 -6.54 1.46 -2.02
CA VAL A 52 -7.24 0.53 -1.12
C VAL A 52 -8.47 -0.08 -1.78
N ARG A 53 -9.28 0.74 -2.49
CA ARG A 53 -10.45 0.23 -3.22
C ARG A 53 -10.07 -0.72 -4.35
N GLN A 54 -9.01 -0.44 -5.10
CA GLN A 54 -8.53 -1.32 -6.17
C GLN A 54 -8.04 -2.66 -5.62
N LEU A 55 -7.25 -2.66 -4.55
CA LEU A 55 -6.76 -3.88 -3.92
C LEU A 55 -7.89 -4.69 -3.26
N HIS A 56 -8.89 -4.00 -2.66
CA HIS A 56 -10.07 -4.65 -2.11
C HIS A 56 -10.88 -5.38 -3.18
N ALA A 57 -11.16 -4.70 -4.31
CA ALA A 57 -11.93 -5.26 -5.41
C ALA A 57 -11.24 -6.51 -6.01
N ALA A 58 -9.92 -6.58 -5.93
CA ALA A 58 -9.12 -7.73 -6.35
C ALA A 58 -9.01 -8.84 -5.28
N GLY A 59 -9.62 -8.68 -4.11
CA GLY A 59 -9.53 -9.65 -3.01
C GLY A 59 -8.14 -9.74 -2.37
N LEU A 60 -7.30 -8.72 -2.53
CA LEU A 60 -5.91 -8.73 -2.04
C LEU A 60 -5.77 -8.23 -0.60
N ILE A 61 -6.83 -7.65 -0.02
CA ILE A 61 -6.85 -7.14 1.35
C ILE A 61 -7.56 -8.14 2.26
N ASP A 62 -6.80 -8.65 3.22
CA ASP A 62 -7.28 -9.60 4.22
C ASP A 62 -7.83 -8.90 5.48
N ARG A 63 -7.27 -7.73 5.84
CA ARG A 63 -7.63 -6.98 7.05
C ARG A 63 -7.61 -5.47 6.82
N TYR A 64 -8.50 -4.76 7.52
CA TYR A 64 -8.56 -3.30 7.57
C TYR A 64 -8.26 -2.83 9.00
N ALA A 65 -7.24 -1.99 9.15
CA ALA A 65 -6.99 -1.27 10.39
C ALA A 65 -7.34 0.21 10.19
N LEU A 66 -8.35 0.69 10.91
CA LEU A 66 -8.77 2.08 10.89
C LEU A 66 -8.31 2.76 12.18
N LEU A 67 -7.44 3.76 12.05
CA LEU A 67 -7.08 4.63 13.16
C LEU A 67 -8.12 5.76 13.23
N SER A 68 -9.13 5.59 14.07
CA SER A 68 -10.08 6.64 14.41
C SER A 68 -9.55 7.46 15.59
N ARG A 69 -9.53 8.78 15.45
CA ARG A 69 -9.22 9.70 16.55
C ARG A 69 -10.51 10.01 17.33
N PRO A 70 -10.51 10.03 18.68
CA PRO A 70 -11.75 10.08 19.46
C PRO A 70 -12.50 11.43 19.52
N GLU A 71 -12.04 12.51 18.87
CA GLU A 71 -12.87 13.69 18.68
C GLU A 71 -13.69 13.58 17.37
N GLY A 72 -14.99 13.88 17.45
CA GLY A 72 -16.03 13.55 16.46
C GLY A 72 -15.97 14.23 15.09
N THR A 73 -14.80 14.30 14.46
CA THR A 73 -14.65 14.56 13.03
C THR A 73 -13.95 13.36 12.42
N VAL A 74 -14.70 12.52 11.69
CA VAL A 74 -14.16 11.48 10.83
C VAL A 74 -13.29 12.15 9.76
N ARG A 75 -12.00 12.32 10.05
CA ARG A 75 -10.96 12.61 9.08
C ARG A 75 -10.22 11.31 8.82
N ASN A 76 -10.45 10.78 7.64
CA ASN A 76 -9.99 9.50 7.12
C ASN A 76 -8.46 9.48 7.04
N SER A 77 -7.78 9.32 8.18
CA SER A 77 -6.34 9.10 8.26
C SER A 77 -6.13 7.60 8.39
N CYS A 78 -6.28 6.92 7.26
CA CYS A 78 -6.17 5.48 7.15
C CYS A 78 -4.68 5.09 7.06
N GLY A 79 -4.07 4.71 8.18
CA GLY A 79 -2.86 3.90 8.19
C GLY A 79 -3.27 2.45 8.46
N MET A 80 -3.27 1.60 7.44
CA MET A 80 -3.62 0.18 7.60
C MET A 80 -2.34 -0.63 7.70
N ILE A 81 -2.20 -1.42 8.77
CA ILE A 81 -1.16 -2.44 9.05
C ILE A 81 -1.33 -3.67 8.17
#